data_AF-A0A8B8BYF5-F1
#
_entry.id   AF-A0A8B8BYF5-F1
#
_cell.length_a   1.000
_cell.length_b   1.000
_cell.length_c   1.000
_cell.angle_alpha   90.00
_cell.angle_beta   90.00
_cell.angle_gamma   90.00
#
_symmetry.space_group_name_H-M   'P 1'
#
loop_
_entity.id
_entity.type
_entity.pdbx_description
1 polymer ?
#
loop_
_entity_poly.entity_id
_entity_poly.type
_entity_poly.pdbx_seq_one_letter_code
_entity_poly.pdbx_strand_id
1 'polypeptide(L)'
;MWWVDLGTVQNIDHIFIQYATANRVWDEENYYSSHFLGFSVYISPTLSKEDGVLCFRDTNYTRATIPNPVNITCPYPGRYVIYYNNRTHKPFPDGYSAHAYNDLCEIEVYGCRSQGHYGKNCSIFCPQNCLYGVCDINGDCPGCVAGYKGRTCNEECCVGTYGQFCTEICGACVDKEPCHHVNGNCMNGCERGYQGMQCKTGTVYSTIKSKHL
;
A
#
# COMPACT_ATOMS: atom_id res chain seq x y z
N MET A 1 -15.67 -0.03 17.63
CA MET A 1 -14.28 0.44 17.40
C MET A 1 -13.46 0.01 18.59
N TRP A 2 -12.34 -0.66 18.36
CA TRP A 2 -11.41 -1.16 19.37
C TRP A 2 -9.98 -0.93 18.87
N TRP A 3 -8.98 -0.82 19.76
CA TRP A 3 -7.61 -0.57 19.34
C TRP A 3 -6.56 -1.18 20.28
N VAL A 4 -5.37 -1.41 19.72
CA VAL A 4 -4.11 -1.65 20.44
C VAL A 4 -3.31 -0.34 20.48
N ASP A 5 -2.77 0.05 21.63
CA ASP A 5 -1.77 1.12 21.74
C ASP A 5 -0.38 0.49 21.94
N LEU A 6 0.53 0.72 20.99
CA LEU A 6 1.91 0.24 21.04
C LEU A 6 2.83 1.11 21.92
N GLY A 7 2.30 2.18 22.52
CA GLY A 7 2.99 3.16 23.36
C GLY A 7 3.82 4.18 22.58
N THR A 8 4.47 3.75 21.51
CA THR A 8 5.24 4.58 20.57
C THR A 8 4.92 4.20 19.13
N VAL A 9 5.31 5.05 18.17
CA VAL A 9 5.28 4.67 16.75
C VAL A 9 6.30 3.56 16.55
N GLN A 10 5.87 2.44 15.96
CA GLN A 10 6.70 1.29 15.61
C GLN A 10 6.47 0.90 14.16
N ASN A 11 7.44 0.21 13.54
CA ASN A 11 7.24 -0.40 12.24
C ASN A 11 6.44 -1.68 12.43
N ILE A 12 5.16 -1.66 12.07
CA ILE A 12 4.29 -2.84 12.10
C ILE A 12 4.56 -3.63 10.83
N ASP A 13 4.56 -4.95 10.90
CA ASP A 13 4.78 -5.85 9.78
C ASP A 13 3.50 -6.65 9.48
N HIS A 14 2.95 -7.35 10.47
CA HIS A 14 1.68 -8.04 10.33
C HIS A 14 0.87 -8.03 11.61
N ILE A 15 -0.44 -8.21 11.45
CA ILE A 15 -1.43 -8.21 12.52
C ILE A 15 -2.16 -9.54 12.47
N PHE A 16 -2.16 -10.23 13.59
CA PHE A 16 -2.90 -11.46 13.79
C PHE A 16 -4.17 -11.15 14.57
N ILE A 17 -5.31 -11.61 14.07
CA ILE A 17 -6.61 -11.44 14.73
C ILE A 17 -7.26 -12.80 14.91
N GLN A 18 -7.53 -13.15 16.16
CA GLN A 18 -8.31 -14.33 16.53
C GLN A 18 -9.70 -13.90 17.00
N TYR A 19 -10.73 -14.58 16.50
CA TYR A 19 -12.12 -14.30 16.81
C TYR A 19 -12.65 -15.25 17.89
N ALA A 20 -13.59 -14.77 18.71
CA ALA A 20 -14.32 -15.63 19.63
C ALA A 20 -15.17 -16.64 18.84
N THR A 21 -15.10 -17.91 19.25
CA THR A 21 -15.85 -19.02 18.62
C THR A 21 -17.00 -19.54 19.47
N ALA A 22 -17.14 -19.02 20.70
CA ALA A 22 -17.98 -19.60 21.74
C ALA A 22 -17.73 -21.11 21.95
N ASN A 23 -16.47 -21.54 21.82
CA ASN A 23 -16.03 -22.95 21.89
C ASN A 23 -16.71 -23.87 20.87
N ARG A 24 -17.16 -23.32 19.72
CA ARG A 24 -17.70 -24.09 18.59
C ARG A 24 -16.65 -24.21 17.48
N VAL A 25 -16.88 -25.17 16.58
CA VAL A 25 -16.10 -25.30 15.34
C VAL A 25 -16.25 -24.02 14.52
N TRP A 26 -15.19 -23.60 13.84
CA TRP A 26 -15.18 -22.42 12.99
C TRP A 26 -15.53 -22.81 11.55
N ASP A 27 -16.81 -22.79 11.24
CA ASP A 27 -17.38 -23.14 9.94
C ASP A 27 -18.56 -22.21 9.61
N GLU A 28 -19.25 -22.48 8.50
CA GLU A 28 -20.38 -21.69 8.04
C GLU A 28 -21.60 -21.72 8.98
N GLU A 29 -21.69 -22.70 9.88
CA GLU A 29 -22.78 -22.80 10.85
C GLU A 29 -22.50 -21.95 12.10
N ASN A 30 -21.23 -21.63 12.35
CA ASN A 30 -20.86 -20.74 13.43
C ASN A 30 -21.48 -19.35 13.21
N TYR A 31 -22.37 -18.94 14.12
CA TYR A 31 -23.05 -17.64 14.02
C TYR A 31 -22.08 -16.45 14.20
N TYR A 32 -21.02 -16.62 14.98
CA TYR A 32 -20.04 -15.55 15.25
C TYR A 32 -19.31 -15.10 13.98
N SER A 33 -19.17 -15.95 12.95
CA SER A 33 -18.55 -15.55 11.68
C SER A 33 -19.23 -14.32 11.06
N SER A 34 -20.55 -14.18 11.21
CA SER A 34 -21.34 -13.05 10.71
C SER A 34 -21.01 -11.71 11.39
N HIS A 35 -20.46 -11.74 12.60
CA HIS A 35 -20.16 -10.54 13.39
C HIS A 35 -18.98 -9.76 12.81
N PHE A 36 -18.02 -10.47 12.23
CA PHE A 36 -16.75 -9.89 11.80
C PHE A 36 -16.72 -9.51 10.33
N LEU A 37 -17.66 -9.98 9.50
CA LEU A 37 -17.68 -9.66 8.07
C LEU A 37 -17.68 -8.14 7.81
N GLY A 38 -16.90 -7.72 6.82
CA GLY A 38 -16.75 -6.32 6.41
C GLY A 38 -15.95 -5.45 7.37
N PHE A 39 -15.20 -6.04 8.30
CA PHE A 39 -14.31 -5.29 9.17
C PHE A 39 -13.20 -4.60 8.38
N SER A 40 -12.61 -3.59 9.02
CA SER A 40 -11.43 -2.89 8.52
C SER A 40 -10.42 -2.76 9.64
N VAL A 41 -9.15 -2.74 9.27
CA VAL A 41 -8.03 -2.47 10.16
C VAL A 41 -7.33 -1.22 9.69
N TYR A 42 -6.97 -0.35 10.62
CA TYR A 42 -6.21 0.87 10.36
C TYR A 42 -4.96 0.89 11.21
N ILE A 43 -3.87 1.41 10.65
CA ILE A 43 -2.66 1.74 11.39
C ILE A 43 -2.60 3.26 11.48
N SER A 44 -2.58 3.82 12.69
CA SER A 44 -2.67 5.27 12.91
C SER A 44 -1.60 5.79 13.87
N PRO A 45 -1.08 7.01 13.66
CA PRO A 45 -0.27 7.71 14.66
C PRO A 45 -1.11 8.23 15.84
N THR A 46 -2.43 8.37 15.68
CA THR A 46 -3.36 8.87 16.70
C THR A 46 -4.48 7.86 16.98
N LEU A 47 -5.38 8.18 17.91
CA LEU A 47 -6.57 7.38 18.17
C LEU A 47 -7.64 7.49 17.07
N SER A 48 -7.47 8.40 16.11
CA SER A 48 -8.38 8.58 14.99
C SER A 48 -7.94 7.70 13.82
N LYS A 49 -8.90 7.01 13.20
CA LYS A 49 -8.64 6.20 12.00
C LYS A 49 -8.44 7.07 10.75
N GLU A 50 -8.93 8.31 10.78
CA GLU A 50 -8.82 9.30 9.71
C GLU A 50 -7.38 9.80 9.52
N ASP A 51 -6.59 9.79 10.59
CA ASP A 51 -5.16 10.16 10.57
C ASP A 51 -4.26 9.00 10.11
N GLY A 52 -4.84 7.81 9.93
CA GLY A 52 -4.12 6.57 9.66
C GLY A 52 -4.22 6.07 8.22
N VAL A 53 -3.56 4.94 7.98
CA VAL A 53 -3.62 4.19 6.72
C VAL A 53 -4.65 3.07 6.87
N LEU A 54 -5.55 2.94 5.87
CA LEU A 54 -6.40 1.76 5.73
C LEU A 54 -5.51 0.58 5.37
N CYS A 55 -5.31 -0.29 6.35
CA CYS A 55 -4.41 -1.42 6.28
C CYS A 55 -5.06 -2.63 5.60
N PHE A 56 -6.30 -2.91 6.00
CA PHE A 56 -7.08 -4.02 5.45
C PHE A 56 -8.55 -3.66 5.49
N ARG A 57 -9.27 -4.11 4.47
CA ARG A 57 -10.73 -4.05 4.43
C ARG A 57 -11.24 -5.36 3.88
N ASP A 58 -12.06 -6.04 4.69
CA ASP A 58 -12.81 -7.18 4.20
C ASP A 58 -13.88 -6.71 3.21
N THR A 59 -13.80 -7.23 1.99
CA THR A 59 -14.85 -7.11 0.97
C THR A 59 -15.28 -8.45 0.40
N ASN A 60 -14.60 -9.54 0.79
CA ASN A 60 -14.64 -10.81 0.07
C ASN A 60 -15.02 -11.99 0.96
N TYR A 61 -14.86 -11.89 2.28
CA TYR A 61 -15.18 -13.00 3.15
C TYR A 61 -16.69 -13.23 3.25
N THR A 62 -17.04 -14.49 3.40
CA THR A 62 -18.38 -14.97 3.74
C THR A 62 -18.31 -15.71 5.06
N ARG A 63 -19.47 -16.10 5.61
CA ARG A 63 -19.51 -16.92 6.83
C ARG A 63 -18.72 -18.23 6.73
N ALA A 64 -18.60 -18.77 5.51
CA ALA A 64 -17.86 -20.01 5.24
C ALA A 64 -16.36 -19.79 5.01
N THR A 65 -15.95 -18.59 4.56
CA THR A 65 -14.57 -18.35 4.08
C THR A 65 -13.75 -17.42 4.96
N ILE A 66 -14.38 -16.71 5.90
CA ILE A 66 -13.62 -15.90 6.87
C ILE A 66 -12.71 -16.82 7.70
N PRO A 67 -11.37 -16.61 7.69
CA PRO A 67 -10.48 -17.46 8.46
C PRO A 67 -10.51 -17.09 9.95
N ASN A 68 -10.15 -18.03 10.81
CA ASN A 68 -9.88 -17.77 12.22
C ASN A 68 -8.71 -18.67 12.66
N PRO A 69 -7.51 -18.11 12.85
CA PRO A 69 -7.18 -16.69 12.86
C PRO A 69 -7.01 -16.07 11.46
N VAL A 70 -7.10 -14.73 11.39
CA VAL A 70 -6.74 -13.94 10.20
C VAL A 70 -5.33 -13.37 10.38
N ASN A 71 -4.49 -13.49 9.34
CA ASN A 71 -3.18 -12.84 9.29
C ASN A 71 -3.19 -11.73 8.23
N ILE A 72 -2.90 -10.51 8.65
CA ILE A 72 -2.95 -9.30 7.82
C ILE A 72 -1.55 -8.71 7.73
N THR A 73 -0.92 -8.85 6.56
CA THR A 73 0.35 -8.17 6.26
C THR A 73 0.10 -6.69 6.04
N CYS A 74 0.79 -5.85 6.80
CA CYS A 74 0.54 -4.42 6.82
C CYS A 74 1.77 -3.60 7.27
N PRO A 75 2.78 -3.48 6.39
CA PRO A 75 4.07 -2.91 6.73
C PRO A 75 4.02 -1.38 6.78
N TYR A 76 3.36 -0.80 7.78
CA TYR A 76 3.25 0.65 7.96
C TYR A 76 3.70 1.08 9.36
N PRO A 77 4.33 2.26 9.50
CA PRO A 77 4.62 2.81 10.80
C PRO A 77 3.32 3.30 11.46
N GLY A 78 3.14 2.98 12.73
CA GLY A 78 2.03 3.53 13.50
C GLY A 78 2.16 3.24 14.98
N ARG A 79 1.32 3.89 15.76
CA ARG A 79 1.22 3.67 17.20
C ARG A 79 -0.01 2.86 17.56
N TYR A 80 -1.11 3.08 16.85
CA TYR A 80 -2.39 2.45 17.12
C TYR A 80 -2.77 1.51 15.99
N VAL A 81 -3.15 0.28 16.35
CA VAL A 81 -3.84 -0.65 15.43
C VAL A 81 -5.31 -0.61 15.78
N ILE A 82 -6.14 -0.09 14.88
CA ILE A 82 -7.56 0.15 15.12
C ILE A 82 -8.37 -0.88 14.35
N TYR A 83 -9.11 -1.72 15.08
CA TYR A 83 -10.14 -2.59 14.54
C TYR A 83 -11.45 -1.80 14.43
N TYR A 84 -11.98 -1.74 13.22
CA TYR A 84 -13.17 -0.98 12.88
C TYR A 84 -14.21 -1.88 12.24
N ASN A 85 -15.33 -2.08 12.93
CA ASN A 85 -16.51 -2.74 12.41
C ASN A 85 -17.69 -1.76 12.46
N ASN A 86 -18.38 -1.58 11.34
CA ASN A 86 -19.46 -0.60 11.20
C ASN A 86 -20.71 -1.20 10.53
N ARG A 87 -21.88 -0.76 11.00
CA ARG A 87 -23.21 -1.17 10.54
C ARG A 87 -24.18 0.03 10.51
N THR A 88 -23.77 1.12 9.86
CA THR A 88 -24.58 2.36 9.78
C THR A 88 -25.48 2.48 8.55
N HIS A 89 -25.17 1.78 7.45
CA HIS A 89 -25.87 1.95 6.17
C HIS A 89 -26.48 0.64 5.69
N LYS A 90 -27.81 0.57 5.71
CA LYS A 90 -28.59 -0.56 5.18
C LYS A 90 -28.87 -0.37 3.68
N PRO A 91 -29.09 -1.45 2.90
CA PRO A 91 -29.02 -2.87 3.30
C PRO A 91 -27.57 -3.34 3.49
N PHE A 92 -27.37 -4.31 4.40
CA PHE A 92 -26.06 -4.95 4.57
C PHE A 92 -25.90 -6.10 3.58
N PRO A 93 -24.66 -6.43 3.14
CA PRO A 93 -24.41 -7.60 2.32
C PRO A 93 -24.86 -8.90 3.01
N ASP A 94 -25.16 -9.92 2.21
CA ASP A 94 -25.65 -11.20 2.70
C ASP A 94 -24.67 -11.85 3.69
N GLY A 95 -25.23 -12.43 4.76
CA GLY A 95 -24.47 -13.08 5.83
C GLY A 95 -23.91 -12.13 6.90
N TYR A 96 -24.00 -10.81 6.72
CA TYR A 96 -23.55 -9.85 7.72
C TYR A 96 -24.54 -9.80 8.89
N SER A 97 -24.00 -9.69 10.11
CA SER A 97 -24.83 -9.36 11.28
C SER A 97 -25.42 -7.95 11.17
N ALA A 98 -26.64 -7.79 11.70
CA ALA A 98 -27.33 -6.50 11.75
C ALA A 98 -26.71 -5.50 12.74
N HIS A 99 -25.85 -5.97 13.65
CA HIS A 99 -25.18 -5.17 14.67
C HIS A 99 -23.66 -5.24 14.52
N ALA A 100 -22.98 -4.17 14.94
CA ALA A 100 -21.52 -4.06 14.89
C ALA A 100 -20.88 -4.63 16.16
N TYR A 101 -20.87 -5.97 16.26
CA TYR A 101 -20.20 -6.66 17.36
C TYR A 101 -18.68 -6.59 17.23
N ASN A 102 -17.98 -6.70 18.37
CA ASN A 102 -16.52 -6.78 18.43
C ASN A 102 -16.14 -7.94 19.37
N ASP A 103 -16.53 -9.16 19.02
CA ASP A 103 -16.24 -10.38 19.78
C ASP A 103 -14.82 -10.90 19.47
N LEU A 104 -13.84 -10.00 19.58
CA LEU A 104 -12.44 -10.30 19.36
C LEU A 104 -11.93 -11.13 20.54
N CYS A 105 -11.19 -12.20 20.24
CA CYS A 105 -10.55 -13.03 21.27
C CYS A 105 -9.15 -12.49 21.59
N GLU A 106 -8.31 -12.37 20.56
CA GLU A 106 -6.93 -11.93 20.70
C GLU A 106 -6.50 -11.14 19.46
N ILE A 107 -5.70 -10.09 19.68
CA ILE A 107 -5.03 -9.35 18.62
C ILE A 107 -3.56 -9.25 18.98
N GLU A 108 -2.72 -9.78 18.10
CA GLU A 108 -1.26 -9.70 18.22
C GLU A 108 -0.73 -8.81 17.09
N VAL A 109 0.16 -7.89 17.45
CA VAL A 109 0.78 -6.96 16.50
C VAL A 109 2.26 -7.25 16.46
N TYR A 110 2.74 -7.63 15.28
CA TYR A 110 4.12 -7.98 15.04
C TYR A 110 4.82 -6.86 14.28
N GLY A 111 6.06 -6.59 14.66
CA GLY A 111 6.82 -5.49 14.09
C GLY A 111 8.16 -5.29 14.77
N CYS A 112 8.89 -4.29 14.29
CA CYS A 112 10.19 -3.90 14.82
C CYS A 112 10.13 -2.50 15.44
N ARG A 113 10.71 -2.38 16.65
CA ARG A 113 10.94 -1.08 17.29
C ARG A 113 11.96 -0.25 16.52
N SER A 114 12.96 -0.90 15.94
CA SER A 114 13.97 -0.27 15.10
C SER A 114 13.37 0.07 13.74
N GLN A 115 13.34 1.36 13.41
CA GLN A 115 12.81 1.82 12.13
C GLN A 115 13.62 1.23 10.96
N GLY A 116 12.91 0.82 9.90
CA GLY A 116 13.51 0.26 8.70
C GLY A 116 14.21 -1.08 8.88
N HIS A 117 13.86 -1.82 9.93
CA HIS A 117 14.33 -3.19 10.13
C HIS A 117 13.19 -4.19 10.08
N TYR A 118 13.51 -5.41 9.66
CA TYR A 118 12.60 -6.56 9.60
C TYR A 118 13.30 -7.87 10.01
N GLY A 119 12.52 -8.96 9.98
CA GLY A 119 12.94 -10.30 10.34
C GLY A 119 12.83 -10.60 11.84
N LYS A 120 12.98 -11.87 12.22
CA LYS A 120 12.71 -12.37 13.59
C LYS A 120 13.44 -11.62 14.71
N ASN A 121 14.62 -11.05 14.41
CA ASN A 121 15.46 -10.33 15.37
C ASN A 121 15.62 -8.84 15.03
N CYS A 122 14.81 -8.28 14.12
CA CYS A 122 14.88 -6.87 13.71
C CYS A 122 16.30 -6.39 13.36
N SER A 123 17.06 -7.27 12.68
CA SER A 123 18.49 -7.05 12.38
C SER A 123 18.77 -6.87 10.87
N ILE A 124 17.74 -7.03 10.03
CA ILE A 124 17.87 -6.91 8.58
C ILE A 124 17.25 -5.58 8.16
N PHE A 125 17.96 -4.78 7.37
CA PHE A 125 17.46 -3.52 6.86
C PHE A 125 16.47 -3.74 5.71
N CYS A 126 15.37 -2.99 5.73
CA CYS A 126 14.48 -2.90 4.58
C CYS A 126 15.26 -2.40 3.35
N PRO A 127 14.88 -2.83 2.14
CA PRO A 127 15.46 -2.29 0.91
C PRO A 127 15.41 -0.76 0.88
N GLN A 128 16.50 -0.15 0.38
CA GLN A 128 16.73 1.29 0.47
C GLN A 128 15.61 2.14 -0.16
N ASN A 129 15.03 1.64 -1.26
CA ASN A 129 14.06 2.37 -2.07
C ASN A 129 12.60 2.02 -1.72
N CYS A 130 12.36 1.30 -0.61
CA CYS A 130 11.02 1.14 -0.09
C CYS A 130 10.44 2.50 0.32
N LEU A 131 9.17 2.74 -0.01
CA LEU A 131 8.44 3.91 0.44
C LEU A 131 8.38 3.92 1.98
N TYR A 132 8.65 5.08 2.58
CA TYR A 132 8.77 5.27 4.04
C TYR A 132 9.88 4.44 4.72
N GLY A 133 10.72 3.75 3.96
CA GLY A 133 11.77 2.88 4.49
C GLY A 133 11.21 1.70 5.29
N VAL A 134 10.03 1.19 4.93
CA VAL A 134 9.37 0.05 5.60
C VAL A 134 9.15 -1.12 4.65
N CYS A 135 9.09 -2.32 5.20
CA CYS A 135 8.93 -3.57 4.47
C CYS A 135 8.31 -4.63 5.40
N ASP A 136 7.73 -5.68 4.79
CA ASP A 136 7.20 -6.83 5.53
C ASP A 136 8.31 -7.77 6.04
N ILE A 137 7.91 -8.87 6.70
CA ILE A 137 8.82 -9.90 7.23
C ILE A 137 9.68 -10.59 6.17
N ASN A 138 9.29 -10.52 4.91
CA ASN A 138 10.03 -11.07 3.77
C ASN A 138 10.96 -10.02 3.13
N GLY A 139 10.86 -8.76 3.55
CA GLY A 139 11.58 -7.63 2.96
C GLY A 139 10.86 -7.00 1.78
N ASP A 140 9.59 -7.34 1.54
CA ASP A 140 8.80 -6.75 0.46
C ASP A 140 8.31 -5.35 0.87
N CYS A 141 8.47 -4.39 -0.02
CA CYS A 141 8.04 -3.02 0.18
C CYS A 141 6.54 -2.85 -0.15
N PRO A 142 5.78 -2.05 0.63
CA PRO A 142 4.40 -1.69 0.27
C PRO A 142 4.33 -0.80 -0.98
N GLY A 143 5.43 -0.16 -1.33
CA GLY A 143 5.60 0.65 -2.54
C GLY A 143 7.05 1.11 -2.67
N CYS A 144 7.40 1.64 -3.83
CA CYS A 144 8.74 2.16 -4.10
C CYS A 144 8.74 3.68 -4.17
N VAL A 145 9.90 4.28 -3.90
CA VAL A 145 10.15 5.69 -4.23
C VAL A 145 10.21 5.88 -5.76
N ALA A 146 10.03 7.12 -6.22
CA ALA A 146 10.03 7.45 -7.65
C ALA A 146 11.29 6.95 -8.36
N GLY A 147 11.11 6.36 -9.54
CA GLY A 147 12.18 5.81 -10.34
C GLY A 147 12.54 4.35 -10.07
N TYR A 148 11.89 3.70 -9.09
CA TYR A 148 12.13 2.31 -8.75
C TYR A 148 10.84 1.47 -8.76
N LYS A 149 11.00 0.16 -8.95
CA LYS A 149 9.92 -0.83 -9.03
C LYS A 149 10.38 -2.20 -8.49
N GLY A 150 9.45 -3.15 -8.50
CA GLY A 150 9.66 -4.51 -8.02
C GLY A 150 9.31 -4.67 -6.54
N ARG A 151 9.20 -5.91 -6.06
CA ARG A 151 8.77 -6.20 -4.68
C ARG A 151 9.69 -5.60 -3.62
N THR A 152 10.99 -5.54 -3.91
CA THR A 152 12.02 -5.01 -3.01
C THR A 152 12.57 -3.66 -3.47
N CYS A 153 11.97 -3.02 -4.49
CA CYS A 153 12.39 -1.70 -5.00
C CYS A 153 13.86 -1.59 -5.44
N ASN A 154 14.50 -2.72 -5.78
CA ASN A 154 15.88 -2.75 -6.23
C ASN A 154 16.03 -2.61 -7.75
N GLU A 155 14.92 -2.54 -8.49
CA GLU A 155 14.92 -2.36 -9.95
C GLU A 155 14.58 -0.90 -10.29
N GLU A 156 15.32 -0.30 -11.21
CA GLU A 156 14.95 0.99 -11.79
C GLU A 156 13.74 0.86 -12.73
N CYS A 157 13.06 1.98 -13.01
CA CYS A 157 12.04 2.03 -14.05
C CYS A 157 12.57 1.53 -15.40
N CYS A 158 11.70 0.93 -16.21
CA CYS A 158 12.07 0.52 -17.55
C CYS A 158 12.54 1.73 -18.37
N VAL A 159 13.48 1.51 -19.29
CA VAL A 159 13.90 2.51 -20.29
C VAL A 159 12.67 3.14 -20.95
N GLY A 160 12.61 4.47 -21.00
CA GLY A 160 11.48 5.21 -21.55
C GLY A 160 10.42 5.60 -20.52
N THR A 161 10.54 5.15 -19.27
CA THR A 161 9.60 5.48 -18.18
C THR A 161 10.31 6.04 -16.95
N TYR A 162 9.60 6.85 -16.15
CA TYR A 162 10.13 7.46 -14.94
C TYR A 162 9.05 7.75 -13.89
N GLY A 163 9.48 8.29 -12.74
CA GLY A 163 8.59 8.85 -11.73
C GLY A 163 8.00 7.81 -10.78
N GLN A 164 6.98 8.23 -10.01
CA GLN A 164 6.29 7.34 -9.08
C GLN A 164 5.54 6.25 -9.85
N PHE A 165 5.68 4.99 -9.43
CA PHE A 165 5.10 3.82 -10.11
C PHE A 165 5.55 3.60 -11.56
N CYS A 166 6.58 4.32 -12.04
CA CYS A 166 7.10 4.22 -13.41
C CYS A 166 6.05 4.44 -14.51
N THR A 167 5.04 5.28 -14.26
CA THR A 167 3.95 5.53 -15.21
C THR A 167 4.20 6.71 -16.14
N GLU A 168 5.17 7.57 -15.82
CA GLU A 168 5.49 8.73 -16.66
C GLU A 168 6.37 8.31 -17.84
N ILE A 169 6.05 8.80 -19.04
CA ILE A 169 6.79 8.49 -20.26
C ILE A 169 7.82 9.59 -20.54
N CYS A 170 9.05 9.22 -20.89
CA CYS A 170 10.11 10.15 -21.31
C CYS A 170 9.65 11.01 -22.49
N GLY A 171 10.14 12.27 -22.57
CA GLY A 171 9.96 13.10 -23.76
C GLY A 171 10.95 12.75 -24.87
N ALA A 172 11.07 13.64 -25.85
CA ALA A 172 11.96 13.45 -27.01
C ALA A 172 13.41 13.84 -26.66
N CYS A 173 14.10 12.99 -25.89
CA CYS A 173 15.52 13.13 -25.61
C CYS A 173 16.36 12.90 -26.88
N VAL A 174 17.48 13.62 -27.02
CA VAL A 174 18.42 13.47 -28.16
C VAL A 174 18.77 11.99 -28.37
N ASP A 175 18.78 11.56 -29.64
CA ASP A 175 19.13 10.21 -30.09
C ASP A 175 18.34 9.08 -29.42
N LYS A 176 17.16 9.38 -28.85
CA LYS A 176 16.33 8.47 -28.05
C LYS A 176 17.06 7.90 -26.83
N GLU A 177 18.05 8.64 -26.31
CA GLU A 177 18.71 8.30 -25.06
C GLU A 177 17.69 8.18 -23.93
N PRO A 178 17.88 7.23 -22.98
CA PRO A 178 17.00 7.10 -21.84
C PRO A 178 16.95 8.40 -21.03
N CYS A 179 15.74 8.85 -20.68
CA CYS A 179 15.61 9.90 -19.69
C CYS A 179 15.90 9.35 -18.29
N HIS A 180 16.23 10.25 -17.37
CA HIS A 180 16.53 9.87 -15.99
C HIS A 180 15.31 9.23 -15.30
N HIS A 181 15.44 7.99 -14.85
CA HIS A 181 14.34 7.16 -14.32
C HIS A 181 13.58 7.79 -13.13
N VAL A 182 14.19 8.69 -12.34
CA VAL A 182 13.48 9.38 -11.24
C VAL A 182 12.63 10.56 -11.71
N ASN A 183 13.18 11.44 -12.55
CA ASN A 183 12.60 12.78 -12.81
C ASN A 183 12.29 13.05 -14.28
N GLY A 184 12.63 12.15 -15.19
CA GLY A 184 12.32 12.25 -16.61
C GLY A 184 13.21 13.19 -17.40
N ASN A 185 14.29 13.71 -16.82
CA ASN A 185 15.14 14.68 -17.48
C ASN A 185 16.00 14.02 -18.57
N CYS A 186 16.17 14.72 -19.70
CA CYS A 186 17.08 14.35 -20.76
C CYS A 186 18.44 15.03 -20.53
N MET A 187 19.44 14.28 -20.08
CA MET A 187 20.75 14.85 -19.69
C MET A 187 21.51 15.48 -20.87
N ASN A 188 21.26 15.00 -22.09
CA ASN A 188 21.90 15.49 -23.32
C ASN A 188 21.03 16.50 -24.10
N GLY A 189 19.92 16.95 -23.52
CA GLY A 189 18.99 17.87 -24.16
C GLY A 189 17.93 17.19 -25.04
N CYS A 190 17.26 17.99 -25.88
CA CYS A 190 16.07 17.60 -26.64
C CYS A 190 16.33 17.41 -28.13
N GLU A 191 15.55 16.51 -28.75
CA GLU A 191 15.44 16.46 -30.20
C GLU A 191 14.93 17.79 -30.77
N ARG A 192 15.24 18.02 -32.05
CA ARG A 192 14.86 19.25 -32.76
C ARG A 192 13.35 19.48 -32.69
N GLY A 193 12.95 20.65 -32.19
CA GLY A 193 11.55 21.05 -32.07
C GLY A 193 10.93 20.77 -30.71
N TYR A 194 11.66 20.15 -29.78
CA TYR A 194 11.28 19.96 -28.38
C TYR A 194 12.10 20.86 -27.46
N GLN A 195 11.51 21.21 -26.31
CA GLN A 195 12.13 22.08 -25.31
C GLN A 195 11.78 21.66 -23.88
N GLY A 196 12.51 22.22 -22.90
CA GLY A 196 12.39 21.94 -21.47
C GLY A 196 13.27 20.76 -21.01
N MET A 197 13.47 20.60 -19.70
CA MET A 197 14.37 19.57 -19.15
C MET A 197 13.93 18.12 -19.46
N GLN A 198 12.62 17.91 -19.60
CA GLN A 198 12.03 16.60 -19.92
C GLN A 198 11.72 16.45 -21.41
N CYS A 199 11.95 17.47 -22.24
CA CYS A 199 11.68 17.46 -23.68
C CYS A 199 10.24 17.06 -24.06
N LYS A 200 9.25 17.45 -23.23
CA LYS A 200 7.83 17.14 -23.43
C LYS A 200 7.06 18.20 -24.24
N THR A 201 7.60 19.41 -24.38
CA THR A 201 6.93 20.50 -25.09
C THR A 201 7.48 20.62 -26.49
N GLY A 202 6.68 20.27 -27.50
CA GLY A 202 7.03 20.44 -28.92
C GLY A 202 6.44 21.73 -29.51
N THR A 203 7.24 22.49 -30.26
CA THR A 203 6.75 23.49 -31.20
C THR A 203 6.54 22.81 -32.56
N VAL A 204 5.28 22.60 -32.95
CA VAL A 204 4.93 22.18 -34.31
C VAL A 204 5.22 23.35 -35.25
N TYR A 205 6.42 23.40 -35.81
CA TYR A 205 6.66 24.25 -36.98
C TYR A 205 6.05 23.55 -38.19
N SER A 206 4.82 23.92 -38.54
CA SER A 206 4.27 23.60 -39.85
C SER A 206 5.07 24.39 -40.89
N THR A 207 5.93 23.70 -41.64
CA THR A 207 6.60 24.30 -42.80
C THR A 207 5.53 24.53 -43.88
N ILE A 208 4.92 25.72 -43.91
CA ILE A 208 4.07 26.14 -45.03
C ILE A 208 4.99 26.35 -46.23
N LYS A 209 5.14 25.32 -47.07
CA LYS A 209 5.76 25.47 -48.39
C LYS A 209 4.80 26.25 -49.29
N SER A 210 4.93 27.58 -49.32
CA SER A 210 4.34 28.37 -50.40
C SER A 210 5.11 28.04 -51.69
N LYS A 211 4.46 27.30 -52.60
CA LYS A 211 4.91 27.25 -54.00
C LYS A 211 4.50 28.57 -54.63
N HIS A 212 5.45 29.48 -54.86
CA HIS A 212 5.23 30.57 -55.81
C HIS A 212 5.15 29.95 -57.21
N LEU A 213 3.99 30.14 -57.85
CA LEU A 213 3.79 30.00 -59.29
C LEU A 213 4.55 31.10 -60.03
#